data_AF-A0A7T8QWI9-F1
#
_entry.id   AF-A0A7T8QWI9-F1
#
_cell.length_a   1.000
_cell.length_b   1.000
_cell.length_c   1.000
_cell.angle_alpha   90.00
_cell.angle_beta   90.00
_cell.angle_gamma   90.00
#
_symmetry.space_group_name_H-M   'P 1'
#
loop_
_entity.id
_entity.type
_entity.pdbx_description
1 polymer ?
#
loop_
_entity_poly.entity_id
_entity_poly.type
_entity_poly.pdbx_seq_one_letter_code
_entity_poly.pdbx_strand_id
1 'polypeptide(L)'
;KSIEYIQHVQGQKKVQEDELASLRKEVVALQIMRKNYEALAKAHKSQPASSASSSSSSSSLFIKDRALLPGEVKFQVFQLLMDSLFQSFNESVNMKNFSELSGCVFSWLEEQCKPQLLQELMQQLLCRVHEEHQIKPRPYDGA
;
A
#
# COMPACT_ATOMS: atom_id res chain seq x y z
N LYS A 1 11.90 -55.43 -8.29
CA LYS A 1 12.89 -54.66 -7.50
C LYS A 1 13.69 -53.66 -8.33
N SER A 2 14.64 -54.05 -9.21
CA SER A 2 15.44 -53.06 -9.95
C SER A 2 14.66 -52.24 -10.98
N ILE A 3 13.69 -52.86 -11.69
CA ILE A 3 12.85 -52.17 -12.68
C ILE A 3 11.94 -51.12 -12.02
N GLU A 4 11.31 -51.47 -10.89
CA GLU A 4 10.45 -50.54 -10.12
C GLU A 4 11.27 -49.38 -9.54
N TYR A 5 12.49 -49.64 -9.07
CA TYR A 5 13.38 -48.60 -8.58
C TYR A 5 13.78 -47.63 -9.71
N ILE A 6 14.09 -48.13 -10.92
CA ILE A 6 14.39 -47.29 -12.08
C ILE A 6 13.18 -46.41 -12.45
N GLN A 7 11.97 -46.97 -12.46
CA GLN A 7 10.74 -46.21 -12.74
C GLN A 7 10.48 -45.12 -11.69
N HIS A 8 10.68 -45.45 -10.41
CA HIS A 8 10.54 -44.49 -9.32
C HIS A 8 11.55 -43.34 -9.44
N VAL A 9 12.83 -43.64 -9.71
CA VAL A 9 13.88 -42.63 -9.91
C VAL A 9 13.59 -41.77 -11.14
N GLN A 10 13.09 -42.36 -12.24
CA GLN A 10 12.66 -41.60 -13.42
C GLN A 10 11.46 -40.68 -13.12
N GLY A 11 10.50 -41.14 -12.32
CA GLY A 11 9.37 -40.34 -11.85
C GLY A 11 9.84 -39.14 -11.04
N GLN A 12 10.73 -39.34 -10.07
CA GLN A 12 11.30 -38.25 -9.29
C GLN A 12 12.10 -37.26 -10.14
N LYS A 13 12.90 -37.77 -11.08
CA LYS A 13 13.64 -36.94 -12.03
C LYS A 13 12.69 -36.04 -12.83
N LYS A 14 11.59 -36.59 -13.34
CA LYS A 14 10.59 -35.80 -14.08
C LYS A 14 9.98 -34.69 -13.23
N VAL A 15 9.61 -35.00 -11.98
CA VAL A 15 9.06 -34.00 -11.05
C VAL A 15 10.07 -32.88 -10.80
N GLN A 16 11.34 -33.21 -10.58
CA GLN A 16 12.39 -32.21 -10.40
C GLN A 16 12.63 -31.37 -11.68
N GLU A 17 12.57 -31.98 -12.86
CA GLU A 17 12.69 -31.26 -14.14
C GLU A 17 11.53 -30.29 -14.34
N ASP A 18 10.30 -30.68 -14.01
CA ASP A 18 9.11 -29.84 -14.10
C ASP A 18 9.16 -28.68 -13.09
N GLU A 19 9.59 -28.94 -11.85
CA GLU A 19 9.76 -27.91 -10.82
C GLU A 19 10.85 -26.91 -11.22
N LEU A 20 11.98 -27.41 -11.73
CA LEU A 20 13.08 -26.57 -12.21
C LEU A 20 12.66 -25.73 -13.42
N ALA A 21 11.84 -26.28 -14.33
CA ALA A 21 11.28 -25.52 -15.44
C ALA A 21 10.32 -24.41 -14.95
N SER A 22 9.51 -24.69 -13.92
CA SER A 22 8.65 -23.68 -13.29
C SER A 22 9.46 -22.56 -12.65
N LEU A 23 10.46 -22.92 -11.83
CA LEU A 23 11.35 -21.97 -11.17
C LEU A 23 12.09 -21.08 -12.16
N ARG A 24 12.56 -21.64 -13.29
CA ARG A 24 13.19 -20.85 -14.35
C ARG A 24 12.24 -19.80 -14.93
N LYS A 25 10.97 -20.13 -15.15
CA LYS A 25 9.97 -19.16 -15.64
C LYS A 25 9.73 -18.04 -14.62
N GLU A 26 9.65 -18.39 -13.34
CA GLU A 26 9.48 -17.41 -12.26
C GLU A 26 10.67 -16.45 -12.15
N VAL A 27 11.90 -16.98 -12.18
CA VAL A 27 13.12 -16.15 -12.16
C VAL A 27 13.15 -15.18 -13.33
N VAL A 28 12.78 -15.63 -14.55
CA VAL A 28 12.71 -14.74 -15.72
C VAL A 28 11.66 -13.65 -15.53
N ALA A 29 10.46 -13.99 -15.03
CA ALA A 29 9.41 -13.02 -14.75
C ALA A 29 9.88 -11.97 -13.72
N LEU A 30 10.51 -12.40 -12.63
CA LEU A 30 11.06 -11.53 -11.60
C LEU A 30 12.18 -10.62 -12.13
N GLN A 31 13.06 -11.14 -13.00
CA GLN A 31 14.09 -10.33 -13.65
C GLN A 31 13.49 -9.25 -14.57
N ILE A 32 12.40 -9.56 -15.29
CA ILE A 32 11.69 -8.58 -16.11
C ILE A 32 11.07 -7.51 -15.23
N MET A 33 10.37 -7.89 -14.15
CA MET A 33 9.81 -6.94 -13.19
C MET A 33 10.88 -6.02 -12.62
N ARG A 34 12.01 -6.59 -12.17
CA ARG A 34 13.14 -5.81 -11.64
C ARG A 34 13.64 -4.78 -12.65
N LYS A 35 13.88 -5.18 -13.90
CA LYS A 35 14.33 -4.28 -14.97
C LYS A 35 13.32 -3.16 -15.25
N ASN A 36 12.02 -3.48 -15.25
CA ASN A 36 10.96 -2.49 -15.45
C ASN A 36 10.94 -1.44 -14.31
N TYR A 37 11.09 -1.89 -13.07
CA TYR A 37 11.16 -0.98 -11.91
C TYR A 37 12.44 -0.14 -11.92
N GLU A 38 13.58 -0.71 -12.27
CA GLU A 38 14.84 0.03 -12.41
C GLU A 38 14.75 1.12 -13.48
N ALA A 39 14.13 0.84 -14.63
CA ALA A 39 13.91 1.81 -15.70
C ALA A 39 12.97 2.95 -15.25
N LEU A 40 11.86 2.61 -14.57
CA LEU A 40 10.93 3.60 -14.04
C LEU A 40 11.60 4.53 -13.01
N ALA A 41 12.41 3.97 -12.11
CA ALA A 41 13.15 4.73 -11.12
C ALA A 41 14.21 5.64 -11.75
N LYS A 42 14.89 5.17 -12.81
CA LYS A 42 15.89 5.96 -13.54
C LYS A 42 15.23 7.12 -14.30
N ALA A 43 14.09 6.89 -14.95
CA ALA A 43 13.33 7.93 -15.65
C ALA A 43 12.88 9.06 -14.69
N HIS A 44 12.43 8.70 -13.48
CA HIS A 44 12.10 9.66 -12.43
C HIS A 44 13.31 10.46 -11.93
N LYS A 45 14.50 9.85 -11.87
CA LYS A 45 15.74 10.54 -11.46
C LYS A 45 16.33 11.45 -12.55
N SER A 46 16.07 11.16 -13.83
CA SER A 46 16.59 11.96 -14.96
C SER A 46 15.74 13.19 -15.32
N GLN A 47 14.60 13.43 -14.66
CA GLN A 47 13.89 14.71 -14.80
C GLN A 47 14.63 15.81 -14.05
N PRO A 48 15.13 16.86 -14.72
CA PRO A 48 15.83 17.95 -14.03
C PRO A 48 14.84 18.73 -13.16
N ALA A 49 15.24 18.92 -11.90
CA ALA A 49 14.58 19.81 -10.96
C ALA A 49 14.76 21.27 -11.40
N SER A 50 13.85 21.77 -12.23
CA SER A 50 13.82 23.18 -12.61
C SER A 50 12.41 23.75 -12.44
N SER A 51 12.12 24.23 -11.23
CA SER A 51 11.29 25.43 -10.97
C SER A 51 11.09 25.64 -9.47
N ALA A 52 12.20 25.82 -8.75
CA ALA A 52 12.19 26.60 -7.53
C ALA A 52 12.35 28.08 -7.93
N SER A 53 11.25 28.73 -8.28
CA SER A 53 11.12 30.18 -8.21
C SER A 53 9.65 30.52 -8.06
N SER A 54 9.27 30.73 -6.81
CA SER A 54 8.47 31.88 -6.38
C SER A 54 7.40 32.37 -7.36
N SER A 55 6.18 31.83 -7.28
CA SER A 55 4.93 32.59 -7.30
C SER A 55 3.73 31.70 -7.64
N SER A 56 2.74 31.72 -6.74
CA SER A 56 1.31 31.65 -7.07
C SER A 56 0.84 30.55 -8.01
N SER A 57 0.40 29.41 -7.47
CA SER A 57 -0.90 28.82 -7.81
C SER A 57 -1.21 27.66 -6.87
N SER A 58 -2.09 27.93 -5.92
CA SER A 58 -2.76 26.97 -5.05
C SER A 58 -3.47 25.92 -5.89
N SER A 59 -3.06 24.65 -5.82
CA SER A 59 -3.88 23.44 -6.14
C SER A 59 -3.09 22.17 -6.43
N SER A 60 -1.74 22.17 -6.40
CA SER A 60 -0.97 20.92 -6.55
C SER A 60 -0.03 20.72 -5.37
N LEU A 61 -0.62 20.37 -4.22
CA LEU A 61 0.10 19.84 -3.05
C LEU A 61 0.17 18.30 -3.13
N PHE A 62 0.26 17.73 -4.33
CA PHE A 62 0.50 16.30 -4.48
C PHE A 62 1.96 16.02 -4.18
N ILE A 63 2.19 15.49 -2.97
CA ILE A 63 3.33 14.71 -2.47
C ILE A 63 4.33 14.39 -3.59
N LYS A 64 5.27 15.31 -3.83
CA LYS A 64 6.29 15.17 -4.87
C LYS A 64 7.41 14.20 -4.46
N ASP A 65 7.44 13.79 -3.19
CA ASP A 65 8.38 12.81 -2.64
C ASP A 65 7.66 11.67 -1.90
N ARG A 66 7.17 10.65 -2.63
CA ARG A 66 6.72 9.37 -2.01
C ARG A 66 7.83 8.67 -1.20
N ALA A 67 9.09 9.07 -1.39
CA ALA A 67 10.27 8.38 -0.88
C ALA A 67 10.70 8.77 0.56
N LEU A 68 10.07 9.78 1.19
CA LEU A 68 10.57 10.34 2.46
C LEU A 68 9.49 10.49 3.55
N LEU A 69 8.37 9.77 3.47
CA LEU A 69 7.45 9.69 4.62
C LEU A 69 8.00 8.66 5.63
N PRO A 70 8.39 9.08 6.86
CA PRO A 70 8.83 8.16 7.90
C PRO A 70 7.77 7.09 8.16
N GLY A 71 8.20 5.87 8.50
CA GLY A 71 7.29 4.76 8.79
C GLY A 71 6.25 5.10 9.86
N GLU A 72 6.64 5.87 10.86
CA GLU A 72 5.77 6.37 11.93
C GLU A 72 4.59 7.19 11.40
N VAL A 73 4.84 8.08 10.43
CA VAL A 73 3.79 8.92 9.83
C VAL A 73 2.79 8.06 9.05
N LYS A 74 3.28 7.03 8.36
CA LYS A 74 2.40 6.08 7.65
C LYS A 74 1.54 5.28 8.61
N PHE A 75 2.12 4.85 9.74
CA PHE A 75 1.40 4.13 10.78
C PHE A 75 0.34 5.02 11.45
N GLN A 76 0.69 6.27 11.74
CA GLN A 76 -0.24 7.26 12.30
C GLN A 76 -1.43 7.52 11.37
N VAL A 77 -1.20 7.71 10.07
CA VAL A 77 -2.28 7.89 9.08
C VAL A 77 -3.17 6.65 9.00
N PHE A 78 -2.57 5.46 9.00
CA PHE A 78 -3.32 4.20 8.98
C PHE A 78 -4.17 4.03 10.24
N GLN A 79 -3.61 4.33 11.42
CA GLN A 79 -4.33 4.26 12.68
C GLN A 79 -5.55 5.19 12.67
N LEU A 80 -5.36 6.46 12.27
CA LEU A 80 -6.46 7.43 12.19
C LEU A 80 -7.55 6.99 11.20
N LEU A 81 -7.19 6.35 10.09
CA LEU A 81 -8.14 5.80 9.14
C LEU A 81 -8.97 4.68 9.79
N MET A 82 -8.30 3.72 10.43
CA MET A 82 -8.96 2.59 11.09
C MET A 82 -9.86 3.05 12.23
N ASP A 83 -9.40 4.02 13.04
CA ASP A 83 -10.18 4.60 14.14
C ASP A 83 -11.45 5.29 13.61
N SER A 84 -11.34 6.05 12.51
CA SER A 84 -12.48 6.72 11.88
C SER A 84 -13.50 5.72 11.34
N LEU A 85 -13.04 4.66 10.66
CA LEU A 85 -13.91 3.60 10.17
C LEU A 85 -14.59 2.85 11.31
N PHE A 86 -13.83 2.50 12.35
CA PHE A 86 -14.38 1.81 13.52
C PHE A 86 -15.42 2.66 14.26
N GLN A 87 -15.19 3.96 14.41
CA GLN A 87 -16.17 4.86 15.02
C GLN A 87 -17.48 4.88 14.22
N SER A 88 -17.40 5.09 12.89
CA SER A 88 -18.60 5.08 12.04
C SER A 88 -19.34 3.75 12.06
N PHE A 89 -18.61 2.63 12.15
CA PHE A 89 -19.19 1.30 12.29
C PHE A 89 -19.96 1.19 13.61
N ASN A 90 -19.34 1.62 14.72
CA ASN A 90 -19.95 1.55 16.04
C ASN A 90 -21.20 2.44 16.18
N GLU A 91 -21.25 3.56 15.45
CA GLU A 91 -22.43 4.45 15.40
C GLU A 91 -23.59 3.88 14.55
N SER A 92 -23.27 3.06 13.55
CA SER A 92 -24.24 2.58 12.54
C SER A 92 -24.71 1.14 12.76
N VAL A 93 -23.96 0.32 13.49
CA VAL A 93 -24.23 -1.11 13.64
C VAL A 93 -24.81 -1.45 15.01
N ASN A 94 -25.95 -2.14 15.02
CA ASN A 94 -26.62 -2.62 16.24
C ASN A 94 -26.52 -4.15 16.38
N MET A 95 -26.37 -4.64 17.60
CA MET A 95 -26.11 -6.06 17.90
C MET A 95 -27.31 -6.82 18.48
N LYS A 96 -28.55 -6.36 18.25
CA LYS A 96 -29.75 -6.97 18.86
C LYS A 96 -30.03 -8.41 18.41
N ASN A 97 -29.80 -8.72 17.13
CA ASN A 97 -29.94 -10.06 16.56
C ASN A 97 -29.14 -10.16 15.25
N PHE A 98 -28.88 -11.39 14.78
CA PHE A 98 -28.05 -11.60 13.58
C PHE A 98 -28.64 -10.97 12.31
N SER A 99 -29.97 -10.99 12.14
CA SER A 99 -30.63 -10.41 10.97
C SER A 99 -30.42 -8.91 10.90
N GLU A 100 -30.66 -8.20 12.00
CA GLU A 100 -30.46 -6.75 12.12
C GLU A 100 -28.97 -6.38 12.01
N LEU A 101 -28.10 -7.14 12.68
CA LEU A 101 -26.64 -6.97 12.59
C LEU A 101 -26.16 -7.07 11.13
N SER A 102 -26.54 -8.13 10.43
CA SER A 102 -26.13 -8.33 9.04
C SER A 102 -26.63 -7.20 8.13
N GLY A 103 -27.88 -6.77 8.30
CA GLY A 103 -28.45 -5.64 7.55
C GLY A 103 -27.68 -4.33 7.80
N CYS A 104 -27.44 -3.97 9.06
CA CYS A 104 -26.68 -2.76 9.40
C CYS A 104 -25.24 -2.80 8.88
N VAL A 105 -24.57 -3.95 8.93
CA VAL A 105 -23.20 -4.11 8.41
C VAL A 105 -23.16 -3.92 6.90
N PHE A 106 -24.12 -4.51 6.15
CA PHE A 106 -24.21 -4.30 4.71
C PHE A 106 -24.47 -2.83 4.37
N SER A 107 -25.42 -2.18 5.05
CA SER A 107 -25.71 -0.75 4.85
C SER A 107 -24.48 0.12 5.16
N TRP A 108 -23.76 -0.15 6.26
CA TRP A 108 -22.54 0.59 6.58
C TRP A 108 -21.44 0.42 5.53
N LEU A 109 -21.22 -0.81 5.05
CA LEU A 109 -20.24 -1.07 3.97
C LEU A 109 -20.62 -0.31 2.70
N GLU A 110 -21.90 -0.37 2.31
CA GLU A 110 -22.38 0.28 1.09
C GLU A 110 -22.33 1.80 1.19
N GLU A 111 -22.51 2.39 2.38
CA GLU A 111 -22.54 3.85 2.55
C GLU A 111 -21.17 4.45 2.89
N GLN A 112 -20.40 3.82 3.79
CA GLN A 112 -19.17 4.38 4.37
C GLN A 112 -17.89 3.85 3.71
N CYS A 113 -17.93 2.68 3.07
CA CYS A 113 -16.75 2.06 2.45
C CYS A 113 -16.70 2.26 0.91
N LYS A 114 -17.43 3.23 0.37
CA LYS A 114 -17.32 3.56 -1.07
C LYS A 114 -15.92 4.10 -1.38
N PRO A 115 -15.32 3.73 -2.53
CA PRO A 115 -13.96 4.16 -2.89
C PRO A 115 -13.75 5.67 -2.82
N GLN A 116 -14.74 6.45 -3.25
CA GLN A 116 -14.70 7.91 -3.26
C GLN A 116 -14.62 8.49 -1.84
N LEU A 117 -15.47 8.01 -0.93
CA LEU A 117 -15.49 8.44 0.47
C LEU A 117 -14.20 8.05 1.20
N LEU A 118 -13.69 6.84 0.98
CA LEU A 118 -12.41 6.41 1.54
C LEU A 118 -11.24 7.25 1.02
N GLN A 119 -11.27 7.63 -0.25
CA GLN A 119 -10.25 8.48 -0.85
C GLN A 119 -10.30 9.91 -0.30
N GLU A 120 -11.50 10.46 -0.08
CA GLU A 120 -11.68 11.76 0.55
C GLU A 120 -11.21 11.75 2.02
N LEU A 121 -11.62 10.73 2.78
CA LEU A 121 -11.16 10.53 4.16
C LEU A 121 -9.64 10.41 4.24
N MET A 122 -9.02 9.62 3.36
CA MET A 122 -7.57 9.49 3.30
C MET A 122 -6.88 10.84 3.01
N GLN A 123 -7.42 11.64 2.08
CA GLN A 123 -6.87 12.96 1.77
C GLN A 123 -6.98 13.90 2.99
N GLN A 124 -8.11 13.91 3.68
CA GLN A 124 -8.31 14.72 4.88
C GLN A 124 -7.31 14.34 5.99
N LEU A 125 -7.12 13.04 6.23
CA LEU A 125 -6.17 12.54 7.22
C LEU A 125 -4.72 12.88 6.85
N LEU A 126 -4.35 12.75 5.58
CA LEU A 126 -3.02 13.14 5.10
C LEU A 126 -2.75 14.64 5.28
N CYS A 127 -3.73 15.50 4.98
CA CYS A 127 -3.63 16.94 5.24
C CYS A 127 -3.46 17.24 6.73
N ARG A 128 -4.28 16.63 7.59
CA ARG A 128 -4.20 16.81 9.05
C ARG A 128 -2.83 16.41 9.61
N VAL A 129 -2.35 15.22 9.24
CA VAL A 129 -1.04 14.75 9.71
C VAL A 129 0.08 15.62 9.15
N HIS A 130 -0.03 16.09 7.90
CA HIS A 130 0.93 17.04 7.36
C HIS A 130 1.00 18.33 8.18
N GLU A 131 -0.14 18.90 8.58
CA GLU A 131 -0.20 20.09 9.44
C GLU A 131 0.42 19.83 10.82
N GLU A 132 0.09 18.72 11.48
CA GLU A 132 0.63 18.37 12.80
C GLU A 132 2.17 18.21 12.80
N HIS A 133 2.74 17.66 11.73
CA HIS A 133 4.19 17.49 11.59
C HIS A 133 4.91 18.77 11.15
N GLN A 134 4.23 19.74 10.53
CA GLN A 134 4.78 21.05 10.20
C GLN A 134 4.76 22.03 11.38
N ILE A 135 3.85 21.83 12.35
CA ILE A 135 3.68 22.72 13.52
C ILE A 135 4.69 22.43 14.64
N LYS A 136 5.36 21.27 14.68
CA LYS A 136 6.34 20.95 15.73
C LYS A 136 7.66 21.70 15.45
N PRO A 137 8.00 22.81 16.14
CA PRO A 137 9.30 23.45 15.93
C PRO A 137 10.39 22.47 16.35
N ARG A 138 11.44 22.32 15.52
CA ARG A 138 12.67 21.62 15.94
C ARG A 138 13.12 22.24 17.27
N PRO A 139 13.38 21.45 18.32
CA PRO A 139 14.13 21.95 19.46
C PRO A 139 15.45 22.47 18.91
N TYR A 140 15.74 23.73 19.23
CA TYR A 140 16.98 24.38 18.87
C TYR A 140 18.09 23.72 19.71
N ASP A 141 18.74 22.69 19.16
CA ASP A 141 19.97 22.12 19.73
C ASP A 141 21.16 22.96 19.24
N GLY A 142 21.76 23.70 20.16
CA GLY A 142 23.06 24.37 20.02
C GLY A 142 22.95 25.89 19.81
N ALA A 143 23.64 26.74 20.55
CA ALA A 143 24.88 26.56 21.31
C ALA A 143 24.88 27.35 22.63
#